data_AF-A0A6C0G458-F1
#
_entry.id   AF-A0A6C0G458-F1
#
_cell.length_a   1.000
_cell.length_b   1.000
_cell.length_c   1.000
_cell.angle_alpha   90.00
_cell.angle_beta   90.00
_cell.angle_gamma   90.00
#
_symmetry.space_group_name_H-M   'P 1'
#
loop_
_entity.id
_entity.type
_entity.pdbx_description
1 polymer ?
#
loop_
_entity_poly.entity_id
_entity_poly.type
_entity_poly.pdbx_seq_one_letter_code
_entity_poly.pdbx_strand_id
1 'polypeptide(L)'
;MEHIKSQIKAIYEHHEGLVSLAAIDNPFPYNPLIDGLDLLILVVTSREDADKGIEHVLLNGERIQIRTVTPATLEQWTNGGENRSIVQWLARGEILLDQDNYLANLRDSLLSFPSLLRSQKKLVEFSGFIRTYLQAKQDLQDNNLLDAYSNILAALNHWAHIAFIEEGVHPELGIWRQMRRFNPGIYKLYEELTISPETLEQRVQLVLLACEFSVMSKMKSSCGLLFSILESREEPWSVMELQLHPMLTDLHMDLSLLLQKLVNRGYIREVAYMPTASDMEVLELRYH
;
A
#
# COMPACT_ATOMS: atom_id res chain seq x y z
N MET A 1 29.56 9.68 5.55
CA MET A 1 28.34 10.09 4.80
C MET A 1 28.35 11.54 4.35
N GLU A 2 28.47 12.54 5.22
CA GLU A 2 28.39 13.96 4.83
C GLU A 2 29.30 14.40 3.68
N HIS A 3 30.55 13.91 3.64
CA HIS A 3 31.46 14.23 2.55
C HIS A 3 30.97 13.68 1.19
N ILE A 4 30.42 12.47 1.18
CA ILE A 4 29.84 11.83 -0.01
C ILE A 4 28.62 12.60 -0.49
N LYS A 5 27.70 12.96 0.42
CA LYS A 5 26.53 13.78 0.09
C LYS A 5 26.94 15.12 -0.53
N SER A 6 27.97 15.77 0.01
CA SER A 6 28.51 17.03 -0.52
C SER A 6 29.10 16.86 -1.92
N GLN A 7 29.84 15.77 -2.18
CA GLN A 7 30.37 15.45 -3.51
C GLN A 7 29.24 15.22 -4.52
N ILE A 8 28.23 14.43 -4.16
CA ILE A 8 27.08 14.13 -5.02
C ILE A 8 26.29 15.41 -5.31
N LYS A 9 26.05 16.24 -4.28
CA LYS A 9 25.41 17.55 -4.46
C LYS A 9 26.14 18.39 -5.50
N ALA A 10 27.48 18.50 -5.42
CA ALA A 10 28.27 19.27 -6.38
C ALA A 10 28.20 18.71 -7.82
N ILE A 11 28.14 17.38 -7.98
CA ILE A 11 27.98 16.73 -9.30
C ILE A 11 26.64 17.10 -9.94
N TYR A 12 25.57 17.12 -9.14
CA TYR A 12 24.21 17.34 -9.64
C TYR A 12 23.78 18.82 -9.67
N GLU A 13 24.48 19.72 -8.97
CA GLU A 13 24.14 21.15 -8.87
C GLU A 13 23.99 21.84 -10.24
N HIS A 14 24.74 21.39 -11.24
CA HIS A 14 24.70 21.93 -12.60
C HIS A 14 24.09 20.94 -13.61
N HIS A 15 23.43 19.87 -13.15
CA HIS A 15 22.84 18.89 -14.04
C HIS A 15 21.58 19.45 -14.68
N GLU A 16 21.57 19.52 -16.00
CA GLU A 16 20.47 20.12 -16.74
C GLU A 16 19.18 19.29 -16.58
N GLY A 17 18.09 19.96 -16.19
CA GLY A 17 16.82 19.31 -15.92
C GLY A 17 16.71 18.65 -14.56
N LEU A 18 17.67 18.79 -13.65
CA LEU A 18 17.49 18.41 -12.24
C LEU A 18 16.35 19.25 -11.64
N VAL A 19 15.39 18.59 -11.00
CA VAL A 19 14.33 19.22 -10.21
C VAL A 19 14.72 19.18 -8.73
N SER A 20 15.05 17.99 -8.22
CA SER A 20 15.40 17.82 -6.80
C SER A 20 16.34 16.64 -6.59
N LEU A 21 17.05 16.67 -5.46
CA LEU A 21 17.99 15.65 -5.04
C LEU A 21 17.80 15.37 -3.55
N ALA A 22 17.59 14.11 -3.19
CA ALA A 22 17.53 13.67 -1.80
C ALA A 22 18.47 12.51 -1.51
N ALA A 23 18.98 12.46 -0.29
CA ALA A 23 19.85 11.40 0.22
C ALA A 23 19.18 10.68 1.39
N ILE A 24 19.16 9.36 1.34
CA ILE A 24 18.57 8.49 2.36
C ILE A 24 19.68 7.57 2.87
N ASP A 25 20.21 7.87 4.05
CA ASP A 25 21.19 7.02 4.72
C ASP A 25 20.55 5.69 5.12
N ASN A 26 21.31 4.59 5.11
CA ASN A 26 20.83 3.34 5.71
C ASN A 26 20.97 3.41 7.23
N PRO A 27 19.87 3.46 8.00
CA PRO A 27 20.00 3.56 9.44
C PRO A 27 20.32 2.21 10.10
N PHE A 28 20.18 1.07 9.41
CA PHE A 28 20.34 -0.25 10.03
C PHE A 28 20.87 -1.33 9.07
N PRO A 29 21.76 -2.23 9.54
CA PRO A 29 22.43 -3.22 8.69
C PRO A 29 21.49 -4.26 8.02
N TYR A 30 20.29 -4.48 8.60
CA TYR A 30 19.32 -5.46 8.09
C TYR A 30 18.04 -4.82 7.55
N ASN A 31 18.00 -3.49 7.40
CA ASN A 31 16.82 -2.81 6.89
C ASN A 31 16.81 -2.86 5.34
N PRO A 32 15.82 -3.52 4.70
CA PRO A 32 15.73 -3.57 3.25
C PRO A 32 15.28 -2.23 2.64
N LEU A 33 15.11 -1.16 3.43
CA LEU A 33 14.63 0.14 2.97
C LEU A 33 15.39 0.66 1.75
N ILE A 34 16.70 0.42 1.68
CA ILE A 34 17.55 0.79 0.54
C ILE A 34 18.37 -0.40 0.03
N ASP A 35 17.74 -1.58 -0.02
CA ASP A 35 18.29 -2.79 -0.63
C ASP A 35 19.64 -3.26 -0.03
N GLY A 36 19.91 -2.92 1.24
CA GLY A 36 21.16 -3.28 1.92
C GLY A 36 22.38 -2.45 1.48
N LEU A 37 22.16 -1.37 0.73
CA LEU A 37 23.17 -0.39 0.36
C LEU A 37 23.39 0.61 1.50
N ASP A 38 24.45 1.41 1.41
CA ASP A 38 24.88 2.32 2.46
C ASP A 38 24.19 3.69 2.32
N LEU A 39 23.83 4.07 1.08
CA LEU A 39 23.13 5.31 0.74
C LEU A 39 22.21 5.12 -0.47
N LEU A 40 21.03 5.73 -0.44
CA LEU A 40 20.18 5.93 -1.63
C LEU A 40 20.16 7.41 -1.97
N ILE A 41 20.41 7.72 -3.24
CA ILE A 41 20.23 9.04 -3.84
C ILE A 41 19.00 8.99 -4.73
N LEU A 42 17.98 9.76 -4.37
CA LEU A 42 16.81 9.98 -5.21
C LEU A 42 17.04 11.24 -6.05
N VAL A 43 17.12 11.06 -7.36
CA VAL A 43 17.26 12.15 -8.33
C VAL A 43 15.91 12.34 -9.01
N VAL A 44 15.33 13.53 -8.87
CA VAL A 44 14.11 13.91 -9.60
C VAL A 44 14.53 14.82 -10.75
N THR A 45 14.16 14.48 -11.97
CA THR A 45 14.51 15.24 -13.18
C THR A 45 13.32 15.44 -14.11
N SER A 46 13.26 16.57 -14.80
CA SER A 46 12.25 16.86 -15.82
C SER A 46 12.53 16.15 -17.15
N ARG A 47 13.67 15.48 -17.29
CA ARG A 47 14.05 14.73 -18.50
C ARG A 47 13.68 13.27 -18.35
N GLU A 48 12.94 12.74 -19.30
CA GLU A 48 12.80 11.30 -19.48
C GLU A 48 14.08 10.76 -20.12
N ASP A 49 15.00 10.29 -19.28
CA ASP A 49 16.22 9.63 -19.72
C ASP A 49 15.98 8.12 -19.60
N ALA A 50 15.55 7.49 -20.71
CA ALA A 50 15.14 6.08 -20.73
C ALA A 50 16.23 5.11 -20.25
N ASP A 51 17.50 5.54 -20.29
CA ASP A 51 18.67 4.77 -19.87
C ASP A 51 19.03 4.92 -18.38
N LYS A 52 18.37 5.82 -17.63
CA LYS A 52 18.64 6.06 -16.20
C LYS A 52 17.45 5.67 -15.33
N GLY A 53 17.44 4.43 -14.88
CA GLY A 53 16.50 3.94 -13.86
C GLY A 53 17.15 3.81 -12.50
N ILE A 54 17.78 2.66 -12.25
CA ILE A 54 18.47 2.33 -11.01
C ILE A 54 19.94 2.06 -11.33
N GLU A 55 20.85 2.75 -10.65
CA GLU A 55 22.29 2.57 -10.78
C GLU A 55 22.88 2.22 -9.41
N HIS A 56 23.86 1.31 -9.40
CA HIS A 56 24.65 0.99 -8.20
C HIS A 56 26.08 1.45 -8.43
N VAL A 57 26.59 2.30 -7.53
CA VAL A 57 27.94 2.85 -7.63
C VAL A 57 28.71 2.65 -6.33
N LEU A 58 30.03 2.59 -6.44
CA LEU A 58 30.94 2.56 -5.30
C LEU A 58 31.66 3.90 -5.23
N LEU A 59 31.50 4.62 -4.12
CA LEU A 59 32.15 5.92 -3.91
C LEU A 59 32.77 5.96 -2.51
N ASN A 60 34.09 6.16 -2.46
CA ASN A 60 34.87 6.18 -1.22
C ASN A 60 34.67 4.93 -0.33
N GLY A 61 34.39 3.77 -0.95
CA GLY A 61 34.15 2.50 -0.25
C GLY A 61 32.69 2.28 0.19
N GLU A 62 31.82 3.27 0.05
CA GLU A 62 30.37 3.14 0.33
C GLU A 62 29.62 2.72 -0.92
N ARG A 63 28.65 1.82 -0.78
CA ARG A 63 27.78 1.33 -1.85
C ARG A 63 26.54 2.21 -1.92
N ILE A 64 26.31 2.81 -3.08
CA ILE A 64 25.27 3.83 -3.27
C ILE A 64 24.31 3.37 -4.36
N GLN A 65 23.02 3.45 -4.07
CA GLN A 65 21.97 3.37 -5.09
C GLN A 65 21.68 4.78 -5.59
N ILE A 66 21.64 4.98 -6.90
CA ILE A 66 21.07 6.18 -7.50
C ILE A 66 19.79 5.76 -8.20
N ARG A 67 18.68 6.42 -7.87
CA ARG A 67 17.39 6.18 -8.49
C ARG A 67 16.90 7.47 -9.11
N THR A 68 16.82 7.48 -10.43
CA THR A 68 16.41 8.66 -11.22
C THR A 68 14.97 8.50 -11.66
N VAL A 69 14.16 9.54 -11.44
CA VAL A 69 12.72 9.53 -11.74
C VAL A 69 12.24 10.88 -12.25
N THR A 70 11.12 10.87 -12.96
CA THR A 70 10.38 12.09 -13.26
C THR A 70 9.41 12.45 -12.12
N PRO A 71 8.95 13.71 -12.05
CA PRO A 71 7.87 14.09 -11.15
C PRO A 71 6.63 13.21 -11.28
N ALA A 72 6.22 12.87 -12.52
CA ALA A 72 5.06 12.02 -12.78
C ALA A 72 5.24 10.60 -12.21
N THR A 73 6.41 9.98 -12.42
CA THR A 73 6.71 8.66 -11.85
C THR A 73 6.74 8.71 -10.33
N LEU A 74 7.32 9.75 -9.73
CA LEU A 74 7.38 9.89 -8.28
C LEU A 74 5.97 10.07 -7.68
N GLU A 75 5.14 10.92 -8.29
CA GLU A 75 3.74 11.12 -7.88
C GLU A 75 2.95 9.80 -7.95
N GLN A 76 3.11 9.03 -9.04
CA GLN A 76 2.50 7.71 -9.18
C GLN A 76 2.93 6.77 -8.03
N TRP A 77 4.21 6.73 -7.66
CA TRP A 77 4.68 5.89 -6.55
C TRP A 77 4.12 6.33 -5.20
N THR A 78 3.91 7.63 -5.00
CA THR A 78 3.35 8.17 -3.76
C THR A 78 1.85 7.92 -3.62
N ASN A 79 1.13 7.88 -4.75
CA ASN A 79 -0.29 7.56 -4.82
C ASN A 79 -0.56 6.05 -4.78
N GLY A 80 0.33 5.26 -5.40
CA GLY A 80 0.24 3.81 -5.52
C GLY A 80 0.62 3.05 -4.25
N GLY A 81 0.22 1.77 -4.20
CA GLY A 81 0.54 0.85 -3.11
C GLY A 81 1.91 0.16 -3.23
N GLU A 82 2.58 0.27 -4.37
CA GLU A 82 3.68 -0.62 -4.76
C GLU A 82 5.01 -0.32 -4.06
N ASN A 83 5.31 0.93 -3.74
CA ASN A 83 6.59 1.29 -3.15
C ASN A 83 6.42 1.76 -1.70
N ARG A 84 6.16 0.84 -0.77
CA ARG A 84 6.07 1.15 0.69
C ARG A 84 7.31 1.89 1.22
N SER A 85 8.45 1.76 0.55
CA SER A 85 9.70 2.44 0.89
C SER A 85 9.69 3.93 0.53
N ILE A 86 8.92 4.38 -0.49
CA ILE A 86 8.96 5.79 -0.95
C ILE A 86 8.53 6.77 0.15
N VAL A 87 7.49 6.44 0.90
CA VAL A 87 7.01 7.27 2.01
C VAL A 87 8.11 7.42 3.06
N GLN A 88 8.85 6.35 3.34
CA GLN A 88 9.95 6.39 4.31
C GLN A 88 11.17 7.13 3.78
N TRP A 89 11.48 7.00 2.47
CA TRP A 89 12.53 7.77 1.83
C TRP A 89 12.24 9.26 1.92
N LEU A 90 11.01 9.66 1.60
CA LEU A 90 10.62 11.06 1.65
C LEU A 90 10.51 11.58 3.08
N ALA A 91 10.01 10.78 4.03
CA ALA A 91 9.89 11.19 5.43
C ALA A 91 11.24 11.35 6.15
N ARG A 92 12.23 10.50 5.83
CA ARG A 92 13.53 10.46 6.52
C ARG A 92 14.68 11.05 5.74
N GLY A 93 14.54 11.16 4.42
CA GLY A 93 15.60 11.62 3.53
C GLY A 93 15.99 13.06 3.80
N GLU A 94 17.26 13.36 3.60
CA GLU A 94 17.79 14.70 3.57
C GLU A 94 17.65 15.28 2.17
N ILE A 95 16.99 16.43 2.03
CA ILE A 95 16.89 17.13 0.75
C ILE A 95 18.18 17.92 0.54
N LEU A 96 18.96 17.56 -0.48
CA LEU A 96 20.25 18.18 -0.78
C LEU A 96 20.12 19.38 -1.73
N LEU A 97 19.21 19.27 -2.70
CA LEU A 97 18.83 20.30 -3.69
C LEU A 97 17.33 20.19 -3.95
N ASP A 98 16.64 21.32 -4.10
CA ASP A 98 15.20 21.33 -4.38
C ASP A 98 14.80 22.60 -5.13
N GLN A 99 14.55 22.49 -6.42
CA GLN A 99 14.02 23.59 -7.21
C GLN A 99 12.54 23.78 -6.87
N ASP A 100 12.13 25.02 -6.65
CA ASP A 100 10.76 25.41 -6.33
C ASP A 100 10.13 24.66 -5.13
N ASN A 101 10.95 24.09 -4.24
CA ASN A 101 10.54 23.27 -3.10
C ASN A 101 9.70 22.05 -3.49
N TYR A 102 9.93 21.44 -4.66
CA TYR A 102 9.14 20.31 -5.14
C TYR A 102 9.10 19.13 -4.15
N LEU A 103 10.26 18.62 -3.72
CA LEU A 103 10.31 17.49 -2.78
C LEU A 103 9.83 17.86 -1.38
N ALA A 104 10.09 19.09 -0.93
CA ALA A 104 9.58 19.58 0.34
C ALA A 104 8.04 19.62 0.34
N ASN A 105 7.42 20.17 -0.71
CA ASN A 105 5.96 20.23 -0.85
C ASN A 105 5.35 18.82 -0.97
N LEU A 106 6.00 17.92 -1.73
CA LEU A 106 5.56 16.54 -1.85
C LEU A 106 5.63 15.81 -0.50
N ARG A 107 6.71 16.00 0.26
CA ARG A 107 6.88 15.46 1.62
C ARG A 107 5.79 15.97 2.54
N ASP A 108 5.53 17.27 2.57
CA ASP A 108 4.51 17.87 3.44
C ASP A 108 3.11 17.35 3.10
N SER A 109 2.79 17.26 1.80
CA SER A 109 1.53 16.69 1.33
C SER A 109 1.39 15.24 1.77
N LEU A 110 2.44 14.42 1.65
CA LEU A 110 2.42 13.04 2.10
C LEU A 110 2.23 12.92 3.61
N LEU A 111 3.03 13.65 4.40
CA LEU A 111 2.97 13.61 5.86
C LEU A 111 1.64 14.15 6.43
N SER A 112 0.95 15.01 5.68
CA SER A 112 -0.39 15.48 6.05
C SER A 112 -1.48 14.40 5.97
N PHE A 113 -1.18 13.27 5.34
CA PHE A 113 -2.07 12.14 5.07
C PHE A 113 -3.47 12.54 4.56
N PRO A 114 -3.58 13.08 3.35
CA PRO A 114 -4.83 13.63 2.83
C PRO A 114 -5.94 12.56 2.75
N SER A 115 -7.20 13.01 2.83
CA SER A 115 -8.38 12.13 2.91
C SER A 115 -8.51 11.14 1.74
N LEU A 116 -8.16 11.57 0.53
CA LEU A 116 -8.14 10.70 -0.64
C LEU A 116 -7.11 9.58 -0.48
N LEU A 117 -5.88 9.91 -0.14
CA LEU A 117 -4.81 8.93 0.09
C LEU A 117 -5.16 7.96 1.23
N ARG A 118 -5.79 8.46 2.31
CA ARG A 118 -6.32 7.62 3.39
C ARG A 118 -7.36 6.65 2.86
N SER A 119 -8.29 7.10 2.03
CA SER A 119 -9.36 6.27 1.48
C SER A 119 -8.83 5.20 0.53
N GLN A 120 -7.85 5.54 -0.32
CA GLN A 120 -7.16 4.60 -1.21
C GLN A 120 -6.39 3.54 -0.42
N LYS A 121 -5.57 3.95 0.57
CA LYS A 121 -4.84 3.00 1.41
C LYS A 121 -5.78 2.11 2.22
N LYS A 122 -6.87 2.66 2.77
CA LYS A 122 -7.88 1.87 3.49
C LYS A 122 -8.49 0.81 2.58
N LEU A 123 -8.84 1.17 1.34
CA LEU A 123 -9.40 0.24 0.36
C LEU A 123 -8.43 -0.90 0.02
N VAL A 124 -7.15 -0.58 -0.23
CA VAL A 124 -6.10 -1.57 -0.50
C VAL A 124 -5.91 -2.52 0.68
N GLU A 125 -5.75 -1.99 1.88
CA GLU A 125 -5.55 -2.81 3.09
C GLU A 125 -6.79 -3.68 3.39
N PHE A 126 -7.99 -3.16 3.14
CA PHE A 126 -9.22 -3.92 3.30
C PHE A 126 -9.38 -5.03 2.25
N SER A 127 -8.97 -4.80 1.00
CA SER A 127 -8.93 -5.83 -0.04
C SER A 127 -7.96 -6.96 0.34
N GLY A 128 -6.74 -6.61 0.78
CA GLY A 128 -5.76 -7.57 1.29
C GLY A 128 -6.25 -8.35 2.52
N PHE A 129 -6.93 -7.65 3.44
CA PHE A 129 -7.60 -8.28 4.58
C PHE A 129 -8.64 -9.31 4.13
N ILE A 130 -9.57 -8.97 3.23
CA ILE A 130 -10.61 -9.93 2.79
C ILE A 130 -9.98 -11.16 2.16
N ARG A 131 -8.98 -10.99 1.28
CA ARG A 131 -8.27 -12.09 0.61
C ARG A 131 -7.69 -13.07 1.64
N THR A 132 -6.88 -12.56 2.55
CA THR A 132 -6.17 -13.37 3.56
C THR A 132 -7.12 -13.94 4.61
N TYR A 133 -8.13 -13.17 5.03
CA TYR A 133 -9.18 -13.61 5.95
C TYR A 133 -9.99 -14.78 5.40
N LEU A 134 -10.45 -14.69 4.15
CA LEU A 134 -11.24 -15.75 3.52
C LEU A 134 -10.38 -17.00 3.26
N GLN A 135 -9.13 -16.82 2.84
CA GLN A 135 -8.21 -17.95 2.68
C GLN A 135 -7.98 -18.67 4.00
N ALA A 136 -7.75 -17.94 5.10
CA ALA A 136 -7.62 -18.54 6.42
C ALA A 136 -8.86 -19.35 6.85
N LYS A 137 -10.07 -18.88 6.52
CA LYS A 137 -11.30 -19.65 6.78
C LYS A 137 -11.34 -20.95 5.97
N GLN A 138 -10.98 -20.89 4.68
CA GLN A 138 -10.98 -22.05 3.80
C GLN A 138 -9.92 -23.07 4.27
N ASP A 139 -8.69 -22.63 4.52
CA ASP A 139 -7.60 -23.49 4.98
C ASP A 139 -7.96 -24.17 6.31
N LEU A 140 -8.64 -23.46 7.22
CA LEU A 140 -9.10 -24.04 8.47
C LEU A 140 -10.16 -25.13 8.24
N GLN A 141 -11.10 -24.91 7.31
CA GLN A 141 -12.12 -25.91 6.94
C GLN A 141 -11.50 -27.15 6.30
N ASP A 142 -10.45 -26.96 5.51
CA ASP A 142 -9.71 -28.03 4.85
C ASP A 142 -8.66 -28.70 5.76
N ASN A 143 -8.59 -28.29 7.03
CA ASN A 143 -7.64 -28.77 8.04
C ASN A 143 -6.16 -28.49 7.70
N ASN A 144 -5.90 -27.49 6.86
CA ASN A 144 -4.57 -26.97 6.54
C ASN A 144 -4.14 -25.90 7.57
N LEU A 145 -3.91 -26.34 8.81
CA LEU A 145 -3.77 -25.44 9.96
C LEU A 145 -2.60 -24.43 9.86
N LEU A 146 -1.49 -24.81 9.23
CA LEU A 146 -0.32 -23.93 9.09
C LEU A 146 -0.55 -22.82 8.05
N ASP A 147 -1.29 -23.13 6.98
CA ASP A 147 -1.71 -22.15 5.98
C ASP A 147 -2.77 -21.22 6.57
N ALA A 148 -3.73 -21.77 7.32
CA ALA A 148 -4.73 -20.98 8.04
C ALA A 148 -4.08 -19.99 9.02
N TYR A 149 -3.06 -20.43 9.76
CA TYR A 149 -2.27 -19.57 10.64
C TYR A 149 -1.53 -18.45 9.88
N SER A 150 -0.89 -18.78 8.76
CA SER A 150 -0.15 -17.82 7.96
C SER A 150 -1.07 -16.74 7.38
N ASN A 151 -2.22 -17.17 6.85
CA ASN A 151 -3.23 -16.28 6.29
C ASN A 151 -3.92 -15.41 7.35
N ILE A 152 -4.26 -15.95 8.53
CA ILE A 152 -4.89 -15.13 9.58
C ILE A 152 -3.90 -14.12 10.19
N LEU A 153 -2.62 -14.47 10.26
CA LEU A 153 -1.56 -13.53 10.66
C LEU A 153 -1.45 -12.37 9.68
N ALA A 154 -1.50 -12.65 8.37
CA ALA A 154 -1.52 -11.63 7.33
C ALA A 154 -2.79 -10.74 7.41
N ALA A 155 -3.97 -11.34 7.64
CA ALA A 155 -5.21 -10.59 7.85
C ALA A 155 -5.11 -9.66 9.08
N LEU A 156 -4.49 -10.11 10.17
CA LEU A 156 -4.30 -9.31 11.36
C LEU A 156 -3.33 -8.13 11.12
N ASN A 157 -2.31 -8.30 10.28
CA ASN A 157 -1.46 -7.18 9.82
C ASN A 157 -2.26 -6.14 9.04
N HIS A 158 -3.10 -6.56 8.09
CA HIS A 158 -3.97 -5.64 7.35
C HIS A 158 -4.95 -4.90 8.28
N TRP A 159 -5.54 -5.60 9.25
CA TRP A 159 -6.41 -4.97 10.24
C TRP A 159 -5.65 -3.91 11.06
N ALA A 160 -4.41 -4.20 11.47
CA ALA A 160 -3.58 -3.22 12.16
C ALA A 160 -3.35 -1.95 11.32
N HIS A 161 -3.11 -2.09 10.01
CA HIS A 161 -2.98 -0.96 9.10
C HIS A 161 -4.27 -0.17 8.96
N ILE A 162 -5.41 -0.86 8.79
CA ILE A 162 -6.73 -0.22 8.71
C ILE A 162 -6.98 0.63 9.97
N ALA A 163 -6.66 0.10 11.16
CA ALA A 163 -6.84 0.83 12.41
C ALA A 163 -6.00 2.12 12.48
N PHE A 164 -4.75 2.11 11.99
CA PHE A 164 -3.94 3.33 11.89
C PHE A 164 -4.54 4.35 10.91
N ILE A 165 -4.96 3.87 9.73
CA ILE A 165 -5.50 4.74 8.67
C ILE A 165 -6.80 5.41 9.11
N GLU A 166 -7.65 4.71 9.88
CA GLU A 166 -8.89 5.26 10.43
C GLU A 166 -8.64 6.46 11.36
N GLU A 167 -7.54 6.46 12.10
CA GLU A 167 -7.12 7.58 12.96
C GLU A 167 -6.23 8.61 12.24
N GLY A 168 -6.05 8.46 10.92
CA GLY A 168 -5.22 9.37 10.12
C GLY A 168 -3.72 9.22 10.36
N VAL A 169 -3.27 8.04 10.78
CA VAL A 169 -1.86 7.73 11.00
C VAL A 169 -1.35 6.84 9.87
N HIS A 170 -0.19 7.18 9.30
CA HIS A 170 0.46 6.32 8.32
C HIS A 170 0.93 5.00 8.97
N PRO A 171 0.61 3.84 8.38
CA PRO A 171 1.21 2.57 8.79
C PRO A 171 2.71 2.57 8.44
N GLU A 172 3.58 2.73 9.44
CA GLU A 172 5.04 2.69 9.29
C GLU A 172 5.65 1.35 9.73
N LEU A 173 6.97 1.16 9.57
CA LEU A 173 7.69 0.02 10.16
C LEU A 173 7.48 -0.10 11.67
N GLY A 174 7.56 -1.33 12.17
CA GLY A 174 7.41 -1.61 13.60
C GLY A 174 5.97 -1.47 14.10
N ILE A 175 5.00 -1.72 13.23
CA ILE A 175 3.54 -1.71 13.43
C ILE A 175 3.17 -2.28 14.81
N TRP A 176 3.63 -3.49 15.14
CA TRP A 176 3.25 -4.18 16.37
C TRP A 176 3.73 -3.49 17.65
N ARG A 177 4.90 -2.84 17.62
CA ARG A 177 5.39 -2.05 18.76
C ARG A 177 4.51 -0.83 19.00
N GLN A 178 4.07 -0.17 17.93
CA GLN A 178 3.15 0.96 18.00
C GLN A 178 1.76 0.50 18.43
N MET A 179 1.29 -0.63 17.90
CA MET A 179 -0.03 -1.19 18.14
C MET A 179 -0.30 -1.49 19.61
N ARG A 180 0.73 -1.94 20.35
CA ARG A 180 0.63 -2.17 21.79
C ARG A 180 0.14 -0.95 22.58
N ARG A 181 0.48 0.27 22.14
CA ARG A 181 0.01 1.52 22.75
C ARG A 181 -1.23 2.07 22.07
N PHE A 182 -1.30 1.94 20.75
CA PHE A 182 -2.34 2.53 19.92
C PHE A 182 -3.67 1.78 20.01
N ASN A 183 -3.67 0.45 19.81
CA ASN A 183 -4.83 -0.41 20.02
C ASN A 183 -4.39 -1.72 20.69
N PRO A 184 -4.37 -1.75 22.04
CA PRO A 184 -3.97 -2.93 22.81
C PRO A 184 -4.79 -4.18 22.50
N GLY A 185 -6.05 -4.03 22.06
CA GLY A 185 -6.92 -5.15 21.70
C GLY A 185 -6.43 -5.90 20.46
N ILE A 186 -6.05 -5.18 19.40
CA ILE A 186 -5.47 -5.78 18.19
C ILE A 186 -4.12 -6.43 18.52
N TYR A 187 -3.28 -5.75 19.33
CA TYR A 187 -2.01 -6.32 19.79
C TYR A 187 -2.23 -7.61 20.60
N LYS A 188 -3.25 -7.66 21.46
CA LYS A 188 -3.57 -8.84 22.25
C LYS A 188 -4.01 -10.01 21.39
N LEU A 189 -4.74 -9.78 20.30
CA LEU A 189 -5.09 -10.86 19.36
C LEU A 189 -3.85 -11.46 18.68
N TYR A 190 -2.84 -10.64 18.37
CA TYR A 190 -1.56 -11.13 17.85
C TYR A 190 -0.83 -11.99 18.89
N GLU A 191 -0.83 -11.54 20.15
CA GLU A 191 -0.27 -12.30 21.27
C GLU A 191 -1.01 -13.63 21.47
N GLU A 192 -2.34 -13.63 21.48
CA GLU A 192 -3.12 -14.87 21.62
C GLU A 192 -2.90 -15.83 20.44
N LEU A 193 -2.76 -15.32 19.22
CA LEU A 193 -2.44 -16.15 18.05
C LEU A 193 -1.08 -16.86 18.19
N THR A 194 -0.10 -16.18 18.77
CA THR A 194 1.30 -16.61 18.78
C THR A 194 1.67 -17.44 20.00
N ILE A 195 1.27 -17.01 21.20
CA ILE A 195 1.78 -17.56 22.47
C ILE A 195 0.72 -18.15 23.41
N SER A 196 -0.56 -18.12 23.02
CA SER A 196 -1.62 -18.73 23.85
C SER A 196 -1.42 -20.24 24.02
N PRO A 197 -1.76 -20.82 25.19
CA PRO A 197 -1.63 -22.26 25.45
C PRO A 197 -2.66 -23.13 24.70
N GLU A 198 -3.67 -22.52 24.08
CA GLU A 198 -4.67 -23.20 23.27
C GLU A 198 -4.06 -23.87 22.03
N THR A 199 -4.77 -24.82 21.42
CA THR A 199 -4.34 -25.44 20.17
C THR A 199 -4.22 -24.39 19.05
N LEU A 200 -3.40 -24.67 18.03
CA LEU A 200 -3.27 -23.79 16.86
C LEU A 200 -4.63 -23.51 16.20
N GLU A 201 -5.46 -24.53 16.08
CA GLU A 201 -6.80 -24.42 15.53
C GLU A 201 -7.67 -23.42 16.33
N GLN A 202 -7.75 -23.57 17.65
CA GLN A 202 -8.52 -22.67 18.52
C GLN A 202 -8.00 -21.23 18.47
N ARG A 203 -6.67 -21.04 18.41
CA ARG A 203 -6.04 -19.71 18.29
C ARG A 203 -6.41 -19.03 16.96
N VAL A 204 -6.37 -19.76 15.85
CA VAL A 204 -6.82 -19.28 14.54
C VAL A 204 -8.31 -18.95 14.56
N GLN A 205 -9.15 -19.83 15.12
CA GLN A 205 -10.61 -19.62 15.26
C GLN A 205 -10.93 -18.35 16.06
N LEU A 206 -10.23 -18.10 17.17
CA LEU A 206 -10.39 -16.91 17.99
C LEU A 206 -10.15 -15.63 17.18
N VAL A 207 -9.04 -15.56 16.45
CA VAL A 207 -8.71 -14.38 15.64
C VAL A 207 -9.67 -14.22 14.47
N LEU A 208 -10.06 -15.31 13.81
CA LEU A 208 -11.08 -15.29 12.75
C LEU A 208 -12.41 -14.71 13.25
N LEU A 209 -12.83 -15.09 14.46
CA LEU A 209 -14.05 -14.57 15.09
C LEU A 209 -13.94 -13.07 15.35
N ALA A 210 -12.82 -12.63 15.93
CA ALA A 210 -12.56 -11.21 16.18
C ALA A 210 -12.55 -10.38 14.88
N CYS A 211 -11.96 -10.92 13.82
CA CYS A 211 -11.93 -10.31 12.48
C CYS A 211 -13.33 -10.17 11.87
N GLU A 212 -14.20 -11.19 12.01
CA GLU A 212 -15.60 -11.12 11.55
C GLU A 212 -16.36 -9.99 12.26
N PHE A 213 -16.23 -9.86 13.59
CA PHE A 213 -16.97 -8.81 14.31
C PHE A 213 -16.39 -7.42 14.15
N SER A 214 -15.07 -7.27 14.02
CA SER A 214 -14.42 -5.96 14.09
C SER A 214 -14.14 -5.33 12.73
N VAL A 215 -13.82 -6.16 11.73
CA VAL A 215 -13.37 -5.69 10.41
C VAL A 215 -14.46 -5.88 9.37
N MET A 216 -15.10 -7.06 9.33
CA MET A 216 -16.17 -7.32 8.36
C MET A 216 -17.41 -6.45 8.62
N SER A 217 -17.68 -6.08 9.89
CA SER A 217 -18.74 -5.12 10.24
C SER A 217 -18.48 -3.71 9.68
N LYS A 218 -17.22 -3.35 9.42
CA LYS A 218 -16.79 -2.07 8.83
C LYS A 218 -16.59 -2.15 7.32
N MET A 219 -17.06 -3.20 6.65
CA MET A 219 -16.87 -3.39 5.21
C MET A 219 -17.36 -2.19 4.40
N LYS A 220 -18.56 -1.69 4.70
CA LYS A 220 -19.13 -0.55 3.98
C LYS A 220 -18.26 0.70 4.10
N SER A 221 -17.83 1.04 5.32
CA SER A 221 -16.98 2.23 5.55
C SER A 221 -15.54 2.06 5.07
N SER A 222 -15.06 0.82 4.90
CA SER A 222 -13.73 0.54 4.37
C SER A 222 -13.68 0.62 2.85
N CYS A 223 -14.82 0.40 2.18
CA CYS A 223 -14.96 0.51 0.74
C CYS A 223 -15.54 1.85 0.28
N GLY A 224 -15.52 2.89 1.13
CA GLY A 224 -16.15 4.19 0.85
C GLY A 224 -15.72 4.81 -0.49
N LEU A 225 -14.43 4.69 -0.85
CA LEU A 225 -13.92 5.12 -2.15
C LEU A 225 -14.59 4.39 -3.31
N LEU A 226 -14.69 3.05 -3.23
CA LEU A 226 -15.32 2.25 -4.27
C LEU A 226 -16.82 2.59 -4.42
N PHE A 227 -17.54 2.80 -3.32
CA PHE A 227 -18.93 3.27 -3.38
C PHE A 227 -19.04 4.63 -4.05
N SER A 228 -18.16 5.59 -3.72
CA SER A 228 -18.20 6.91 -4.34
C SER A 228 -17.96 6.88 -5.86
N ILE A 229 -17.19 5.90 -6.35
CA ILE A 229 -16.95 5.68 -7.78
C ILE A 229 -18.18 5.02 -8.42
N LEU A 230 -18.73 3.97 -7.80
CA LEU A 230 -19.93 3.31 -8.31
C LEU A 230 -21.11 4.27 -8.43
N GLU A 231 -21.28 5.15 -7.43
CA GLU A 231 -22.32 6.18 -7.37
C GLU A 231 -22.04 7.40 -8.27
N SER A 232 -20.89 7.47 -8.94
CA SER A 232 -20.49 8.66 -9.72
C SER A 232 -21.20 8.77 -11.08
N ARG A 233 -21.88 7.72 -11.53
CA ARG A 233 -22.70 7.70 -12.76
C ARG A 233 -23.89 6.75 -12.59
N GLU A 234 -24.90 6.88 -13.44
CA GLU A 234 -26.10 6.03 -13.39
C GLU A 234 -25.86 4.66 -14.05
N GLU A 235 -24.94 4.57 -15.02
CA GLU A 235 -24.65 3.33 -15.73
C GLU A 235 -23.77 2.38 -14.90
N PRO A 236 -24.05 1.07 -14.91
CA PRO A 236 -23.29 0.11 -14.15
C PRO A 236 -21.85 -0.03 -14.70
N TRP A 237 -20.91 -0.27 -13.80
CA TRP A 237 -19.48 -0.38 -14.09
C TRP A 237 -19.05 -1.80 -14.40
N SER A 238 -18.29 -2.02 -15.46
CA SER A 238 -17.54 -3.27 -15.61
C SER A 238 -16.31 -3.29 -14.71
N VAL A 239 -15.77 -4.48 -14.46
CA VAL A 239 -14.50 -4.64 -13.71
C VAL A 239 -13.36 -3.90 -14.39
N MET A 240 -13.28 -3.94 -15.72
CA MET A 240 -12.23 -3.27 -16.49
C MET A 240 -12.33 -1.75 -16.38
N GLU A 241 -13.54 -1.19 -16.44
CA GLU A 241 -13.72 0.26 -16.27
C GLU A 241 -13.27 0.72 -14.88
N LEU A 242 -13.59 -0.05 -13.83
CA LEU A 242 -13.15 0.25 -12.47
C LEU A 242 -11.62 0.09 -12.32
N GLN A 243 -11.02 -0.92 -12.93
CA GLN A 243 -9.56 -1.11 -12.92
C GLN A 243 -8.83 0.07 -13.57
N LEU A 244 -9.38 0.64 -14.63
CA LEU A 244 -8.81 1.81 -15.31
C LEU A 244 -9.21 3.14 -14.68
N HIS A 245 -10.03 3.15 -13.64
CA HIS A 245 -10.47 4.38 -13.01
C HIS A 245 -9.26 5.11 -12.39
N PRO A 246 -9.08 6.43 -12.59
CA PRO A 246 -7.88 7.15 -12.15
C PRO A 246 -7.58 7.04 -10.63
N MET A 247 -8.63 6.87 -9.82
CA MET A 247 -8.49 6.70 -8.37
C MET A 247 -8.11 5.26 -7.94
N LEU A 248 -8.19 4.28 -8.85
CA LEU A 248 -7.98 2.85 -8.59
C LEU A 248 -6.85 2.23 -9.41
N THR A 249 -6.46 2.80 -10.56
CA THR A 249 -5.55 2.16 -11.53
C THR A 249 -4.17 1.81 -10.97
N ASP A 250 -3.66 2.61 -10.03
CA ASP A 250 -2.37 2.35 -9.36
C ASP A 250 -2.53 1.55 -8.05
N LEU A 251 -3.77 1.20 -7.69
CA LEU A 251 -4.07 0.39 -6.52
C LEU A 251 -4.03 -1.09 -6.90
N HIS A 252 -3.00 -1.76 -6.41
CA HIS A 252 -2.79 -3.19 -6.62
C HIS A 252 -3.69 -3.98 -5.68
N MET A 253 -4.95 -4.14 -6.06
CA MET A 253 -5.98 -4.79 -5.25
C MET A 253 -6.80 -5.79 -6.06
N ASP A 254 -7.31 -6.81 -5.38
CA ASP A 254 -8.20 -7.78 -6.01
C ASP A 254 -9.63 -7.25 -6.04
N LEU A 255 -9.94 -6.53 -7.11
CA LEU A 255 -11.22 -5.87 -7.27
C LEU A 255 -12.36 -6.88 -7.44
N SER A 256 -12.14 -7.97 -8.18
CA SER A 256 -13.17 -8.98 -8.44
C SER A 256 -13.64 -9.66 -7.14
N LEU A 257 -12.71 -10.06 -6.27
CA LEU A 257 -13.07 -10.63 -4.97
C LEU A 257 -13.85 -9.63 -4.12
N LEU A 258 -13.41 -8.36 -4.10
CA LEU A 258 -14.06 -7.34 -3.29
C LEU A 258 -15.50 -7.08 -3.76
N LEU A 259 -15.70 -6.91 -5.07
CA LEU A 259 -17.02 -6.72 -5.68
C LEU A 259 -17.94 -7.89 -5.36
N GLN A 260 -17.49 -9.13 -5.58
CA GLN A 260 -18.26 -10.33 -5.25
C GLN A 260 -18.63 -10.37 -3.76
N LYS A 261 -17.72 -9.95 -2.88
CA LYS A 261 -18.02 -9.92 -1.44
C LYS A 261 -19.07 -8.85 -1.08
N LEU A 262 -19.02 -7.69 -1.74
CA LEU A 262 -20.00 -6.62 -1.57
C LEU A 262 -21.38 -7.01 -2.10
N VAL A 263 -21.46 -7.69 -3.26
CA VAL A 263 -22.70 -8.26 -3.81
C VAL A 263 -23.32 -9.25 -2.84
N ASN A 264 -22.53 -10.21 -2.36
CA ASN A 264 -23.00 -11.24 -1.41
C ASN A 264 -23.48 -10.66 -0.06
N ARG A 265 -23.01 -9.47 0.31
CA ARG A 265 -23.49 -8.73 1.50
C ARG A 265 -24.68 -7.82 1.20
N GLY A 266 -25.11 -7.72 -0.07
CA GLY A 266 -26.19 -6.84 -0.51
C GLY A 266 -25.85 -5.36 -0.49
N TYR A 267 -24.56 -4.99 -0.52
CA TYR A 267 -24.13 -3.60 -0.52
C TYR A 267 -24.09 -2.96 -1.90
N ILE A 268 -23.86 -3.76 -2.94
CA ILE A 268 -23.93 -3.34 -4.35
C ILE A 268 -24.77 -4.36 -5.12
N ARG A 269 -25.27 -3.95 -6.28
CA ARG A 269 -26.04 -4.78 -7.21
C ARG A 269 -25.14 -5.23 -8.35
N GLU A 270 -25.32 -6.49 -8.74
CA GLU A 270 -24.74 -7.05 -9.95
C GLU A 270 -25.84 -7.13 -11.01
N VAL A 271 -25.55 -6.64 -12.21
CA VAL A 271 -26.48 -6.64 -13.34
C VAL A 271 -25.84 -7.30 -14.54
N ALA A 272 -26.61 -8.13 -15.24
CA ALA A 272 -26.22 -8.68 -16.52
C ALA A 272 -26.36 -7.61 -17.61
N TYR A 273 -25.27 -7.34 -18.30
CA TYR A 273 -25.17 -6.39 -19.40
C TYR A 273 -24.90 -7.14 -20.70
N MET A 274 -25.67 -6.81 -21.74
CA MET A 274 -25.55 -7.42 -23.05
C MET A 274 -24.80 -6.47 -23.99
N PRO A 275 -23.58 -6.83 -24.48
CA PRO A 275 -22.89 -6.04 -25.48
C PRO A 275 -23.71 -6.00 -26.78
N THR A 276 -23.79 -4.85 -27.44
CA THR A 276 -24.64 -4.62 -28.62
C THR A 276 -24.18 -5.34 -29.90
N ALA A 277 -23.10 -6.11 -29.89
CA ALA A 277 -22.69 -6.91 -31.04
C ALA A 277 -21.85 -8.12 -30.61
N SER A 278 -22.20 -9.28 -31.18
CA SER A 278 -21.50 -10.58 -31.15
C SER A 278 -21.35 -11.27 -29.79
N ASP A 279 -22.42 -11.98 -29.40
CA ASP A 279 -22.45 -13.31 -28.75
C ASP A 279 -23.58 -13.37 -27.73
N MET A 280 -24.72 -13.92 -28.16
CA MET A 280 -25.98 -13.96 -27.40
C MET A 280 -25.93 -14.87 -26.16
N GLU A 281 -24.79 -15.54 -25.89
CA GLU A 281 -24.65 -16.53 -24.82
C GLU A 281 -23.82 -16.03 -23.62
N VAL A 282 -23.05 -14.94 -23.77
CA VAL A 282 -22.19 -14.41 -22.69
C VAL A 282 -22.65 -13.02 -22.30
N LEU A 283 -23.20 -12.91 -21.08
CA LEU A 283 -23.58 -11.64 -20.47
C LEU A 283 -22.40 -11.13 -19.63
N GLU A 284 -22.01 -9.87 -19.84
CA GLU A 284 -21.02 -9.21 -19.00
C GLU A 284 -21.68 -8.83 -17.67
N LEU A 285 -21.02 -9.10 -16.55
CA LEU A 285 -21.49 -8.67 -15.24
C LEU A 285 -20.96 -7.27 -14.94
N ARG A 286 -21.87 -6.36 -14.59
CA ARG A 286 -21.55 -4.99 -14.20
C ARG A 286 -22.14 -4.65 -12.83
N TYR A 287 -21.61 -3.61 -12.21
CA TYR A 287 -21.83 -3.31 -10.79
C TYR A 287 -22.35 -1.88 -10.59
N HIS A 288 -23.29 -1.71 -9.66
CA HIS A 288 -23.85 -0.42 -9.25
C HIS A 288 -24.20 -0.43 -7.75
#